data_AF-A0AA40P4Y1-F1
#
_entry.id   AF-A0AA40P4Y1-F1
#
_cell.length_a   1.000
_cell.length_b   1.000
_cell.length_c   1.000
_cell.angle_alpha   90.00
_cell.angle_beta   90.00
_cell.angle_gamma   90.00
#
_symmetry.space_group_name_H-M   'P 1'
#
loop_
_entity.id
_entity.type
_entity.pdbx_description
1 polymer ?
#
loop_
_entity_poly.entity_id
_entity_poly.type
_entity_poly.pdbx_seq_one_letter_code
_entity_poly.pdbx_strand_id
1 'polypeptide(L)' 'MRVINGFLAALLFVPVLVSAEEIGQVSTVFKMVGPNDRIVVEAFDDPKVDGVTCYLSRAKTGGVRGGLGLAED' A
#
# COMPACT_ATOMS: atom_id res chain seq x y z
N MET A 1 -7.45 9.44 39.68
CA MET A 1 -7.11 8.05 39.29
C MET A 1 -8.05 7.45 38.25
N ARG A 2 -9.39 7.56 38.37
CA ARG A 2 -10.35 7.01 37.38
C ARG A 2 -10.24 7.62 35.97
N VAL A 3 -9.92 8.92 35.87
CA VAL A 3 -9.82 9.64 34.60
C VAL A 3 -8.54 9.31 33.81
N ILE A 4 -7.45 9.01 34.52
CA ILE A 4 -6.15 8.64 33.93
C ILE A 4 -6.23 7.24 33.31
N ASN A 5 -6.94 6.30 33.94
CA ASN A 5 -7.19 4.98 33.37
C ASN A 5 -8.06 5.03 32.10
N GLY A 6 -9.01 5.97 32.02
CA GLY A 6 -9.82 6.17 30.82
C GLY A 6 -9.00 6.69 29.63
N PHE A 7 -8.04 7.58 29.90
CA PHE A 7 -7.12 8.09 28.88
C PHE A 7 -6.13 7.02 28.38
N LEU A 8 -5.63 6.17 29.29
CA LEU A 8 -4.74 5.06 28.91
C LEU A 8 -5.44 4.02 28.03
N ALA A 9 -6.73 3.76 28.26
CA ALA A 9 -7.52 2.84 27.46
C ALA A 9 -7.79 3.37 26.04
N ALA A 10 -7.88 4.69 25.86
CA ALA A 10 -8.08 5.31 24.55
C ALA A 10 -6.85 5.21 23.64
N LEU A 11 -5.63 5.18 24.20
CA LEU A 11 -4.40 5.02 23.43
C LEU A 11 -4.22 3.62 22.81
N LEU A 12 -4.90 2.59 23.34
CA LEU A 12 -4.82 1.22 22.83
C LEU A 12 -5.59 0.99 21.52
N PHE A 13 -6.38 1.97 21.06
CA PHE A 13 -7.22 1.87 19.87
C PHE A 13 -6.69 2.62 18.64
N VAL A 14 -5.45 3.10 18.66
CA VAL A 14 -4.83 3.68 17.46
C VAL A 14 -4.12 2.57 16.68
N PRO A 15 -4.72 1.99 15.62
CA PRO A 15 -3.96 1.14 14.73
C PRO A 15 -2.87 2.00 14.10
N VAL A 16 -1.62 1.56 14.21
CA VAL A 16 -0.52 2.10 13.42
C VAL A 16 -0.80 1.71 11.98
N LEU A 17 -1.32 2.65 11.20
CA LEU A 17 -1.52 2.50 9.76
C LEU A 17 -0.14 2.49 9.08
N VAL A 18 0.49 1.32 9.02
CA VAL A 18 1.55 1.07 8.03
C VAL A 18 0.83 0.91 6.69
N SER A 19 0.81 2.00 5.92
CA SER A 19 0.36 1.98 4.53
C SER A 19 1.61 1.98 3.65
N ALA A 20 1.67 1.08 2.67
CA ALA A 20 2.63 1.20 1.59
C ALA A 20 2.28 2.45 0.78
N GLU A 21 3.23 3.35 0.57
CA GLU A 21 2.98 4.54 -0.24
C GLU A 21 3.34 4.23 -1.69
N GLU A 22 2.36 4.32 -2.59
CA GLU A 22 2.61 4.25 -4.03
C GLU A 22 3.29 5.56 -4.47
N ILE A 23 4.58 5.47 -4.81
CA ILE A 23 5.37 6.63 -5.27
C ILE A 23 5.29 6.84 -6.78
N GLY A 24 4.88 5.81 -7.52
CA GLY A 24 4.73 5.92 -8.97
C GLY A 24 4.35 4.61 -9.64
N GLN A 25 3.94 4.74 -10.90
CA GLN A 25 3.59 3.59 -11.75
C GLN A 25 3.98 3.85 -13.21
N VAL A 26 4.32 2.79 -13.93
CA VAL A 26 4.61 2.81 -15.36
C VAL A 26 3.76 1.77 -16.08
N SER A 27 3.09 2.16 -17.18
CA SER A 27 2.32 1.23 -18.01
C SER A 27 3.26 0.40 -18.89
N THR A 28 3.05 -0.91 -18.93
CA THR A 28 3.89 -1.85 -19.69
C THR A 28 3.19 -2.41 -20.90
N VAL A 29 1.95 -2.89 -20.75
CA VAL A 29 1.19 -3.51 -21.84
C VAL A 29 -0.17 -2.84 -22.01
N PHE A 30 -0.43 -2.38 -23.22
CA PHE A 30 -1.71 -1.78 -23.57
C PHE A 30 -2.82 -2.83 -23.71
N LYS A 31 -3.98 -2.55 -23.13
CA LYS A 31 -5.20 -3.36 -23.29
C LYS A 31 -6.33 -2.51 -23.84
N MET A 32 -7.01 -3.03 -24.85
CA MET A 32 -8.13 -2.35 -25.52
C MET A 32 -9.34 -2.15 -24.59
N VAL A 33 -9.56 -3.06 -23.64
CA VAL A 33 -10.70 -3.03 -22.72
C VAL A 33 -10.22 -3.19 -21.29
N GLY A 34 -10.35 -2.11 -20.50
CA GLY A 34 -9.90 -2.02 -19.12
C GLY A 34 -8.52 -1.37 -18.97
N PRO A 35 -7.98 -1.28 -17.73
CA PRO A 35 -6.68 -0.67 -17.47
C PRO A 35 -5.53 -1.38 -18.20
N ASN A 36 -4.43 -0.69 -18.44
CA ASN A 36 -3.20 -1.33 -18.92
C ASN A 36 -2.54 -2.16 -17.82
N ASP A 37 -1.74 -3.14 -18.23
CA ASP A 37 -0.80 -3.76 -17.29
C ASP A 37 0.25 -2.71 -16.92
N ARG A 38 0.66 -2.70 -15.66
CA ARG A 38 1.55 -1.69 -15.12
C ARG A 38 2.50 -2.25 -14.09
N ILE A 39 3.64 -1.60 -13.91
CA ILE A 39 4.53 -1.81 -12.78
C ILE A 39 4.30 -0.65 -11.81
N VAL A 40 3.97 -0.98 -10.57
CA VAL A 40 3.78 -0.02 -9.48
C VAL A 40 4.99 -0.07 -8.56
N VAL A 41 5.49 1.07 -8.14
CA VAL A 41 6.59 1.20 -7.19
C VAL A 41 6.04 1.73 -5.88
N GLU A 42 6.29 0.99 -4.81
CA GLU A 42 5.85 1.32 -3.46
C GLU A 42 7.05 1.52 -2.54
N ALA A 43 6.94 2.50 -1.65
CA ALA A 43 7.92 2.80 -0.63
C ALA A 43 7.49 2.20 0.72
N PHE A 44 8.43 1.50 1.38
CA PHE A 44 8.26 0.91 2.69
C PHE A 44 9.38 1.39 3.62
N ASP A 45 9.04 2.12 4.67
CA ASP A 45 10.03 2.53 5.66
C ASP A 45 10.38 1.37 6.61
N ASP A 46 11.67 1.17 6.86
CA ASP A 46 12.15 0.10 7.75
C ASP A 46 11.86 0.45 9.21
N PRO A 47 11.07 -0.36 9.94
CA PRO A 47 10.71 -0.05 11.33
C PRO A 47 11.87 -0.19 12.32
N LYS A 48 13.01 -0.76 11.90
CA LYS A 48 14.20 -1.00 12.74
C LYS A 48 15.30 0.01 12.49
N VAL A 49 15.29 0.72 11.35
CA VAL A 49 16.36 1.65 10.96
C VAL A 49 15.75 2.95 10.43
N ASP A 50 15.84 4.00 11.24
CA ASP A 50 15.33 5.33 10.90
C ASP A 50 16.00 5.87 9.63
N GLY A 51 15.18 6.40 8.72
CA GLY A 51 15.64 7.02 7.47
C GLY A 51 15.98 6.05 6.34
N VAL A 52 15.69 4.76 6.49
CA VAL A 52 15.83 3.76 5.43
C VAL A 52 14.47 3.42 4.84
N THR A 53 14.35 3.60 3.52
CA THR A 53 13.15 3.26 2.75
C THR A 53 13.49 2.19 1.71
N CYS A 54 12.74 1.09 1.74
CA CYS A 54 12.80 0.01 0.77
C CYS A 54 11.79 0.27 -0.35
N TYR A 55 12.27 0.26 -1.59
CA TYR A 55 11.41 0.40 -2.77
C TYR A 55 11.09 -0.97 -3.36
N LEU A 56 9.81 -1.31 -3.46
CA LEU A 56 9.34 -2.56 -4.06
C LEU A 56 8.62 -2.25 -5.37
N SER A 57 9.03 -2.91 -6.45
CA SER A 57 8.29 -2.91 -7.70
C SER A 57 7.42 -4.15 -7.82
N ARG A 58 6.13 -3.95 -8.13
CA ARG A 58 5.16 -5.03 -8.36
C ARG A 58 4.50 -4.88 -9.72
N ALA A 59 4.32 -6.00 -10.42
CA ALA A 59 3.48 -6.01 -11.60
C ALA A 59 2.02 -6.04 -11.16
N LYS A 60 1.17 -5.20 -11.75
CA LYS A 60 -0.28 -5.28 -11.59
C LYS A 60 -0.91 -5.62 -12.92
N THR A 61 -1.68 -6.69 -12.92
CA THR A 61 -2.41 -7.13 -14.11
C THR A 61 -3.56 -6.16 -14.39
N GLY A 62 -3.61 -5.63 -15.61
CA GLY A 62 -4.68 -4.81 -16.14
C GLY A 62 -5.75 -5.60 -16.89
N GLY A 63 -6.63 -4.89 -17.59
CA GLY A 63 -7.79 -5.39 -18.30
C GLY A 63 -9.01 -5.48 -17.39
N VAL A 64 -10.10 -6.06 -17.89
CA VAL A 64 -11.37 -6.15 -17.15
C VAL A 64 -11.20 -6.86 -15.80
N ARG A 65 -10.43 -7.95 -15.74
CA ARG A 65 -10.17 -8.70 -14.49
C ARG A 65 -9.34 -7.87 -13.50
N GLY A 66 -8.31 -7.20 -13.99
CA GLY A 66 -7.46 -6.31 -13.20
C GLY A 66 -8.22 -5.10 -12.64
N GLY A 67 -9.05 -4.47 -13.45
CA GLY A 67 -9.88 -3.34 -13.03
C GLY A 67 -10.95 -3.71 -12.00
N LEU A 68 -11.36 -4.98 -11.94
CA LEU A 68 -12.30 -5.51 -10.94
C LEU A 68 -11.62 -6.08 -9.70
N GLY A 69 -10.28 -6.06 -9.62
CA GLY A 69 -9.53 -6.65 -8.50
C GLY A 69 -9.61 -8.18 -8.43
N LEU A 70 -9.93 -8.83 -9.54
CA LEU A 70 -10.02 -10.29 -9.67
C LEU A 70 -8.79 -10.90 -10.35
N ALA A 71 -7.83 -10.06 -10.73
CA ALA A 71 -6.57 -10.53 -11.28
C ALA A 71 -5.60 -10.85 -10.14
N GLU A 72 -4.82 -11.90 -10.31
CA GLU A 72 -3.63 -12.15 -9.51
C GLU A 72 -2.49 -11.25 -10.01
N ASP A 73 -1.76 -10.72 -9.03
CA ASP A 73 -0.57 -9.87 -9.18
C ASP A 73 0.70 -10.69 -8.89
#